data_AF-A0A7S9GHN6-F1
#
_entry.id   AF-A0A7S9GHN6-F1
#
_cell.length_a   1.000
_cell.length_b   1.000
_cell.length_c   1.000
_cell.angle_alpha   90.00
_cell.angle_beta   90.00
_cell.angle_gamma   90.00
#
_symmetry.space_group_name_H-M   'P 1'
#
loop_
_entity.id
_entity.type
_entity.pdbx_description
1 polymer ?
#
loop_
_entity_poly.entity_id
_entity_poly.type
_entity_poly.pdbx_seq_one_letter_code
_entity_poly.pdbx_strand_id
1 'polypeptide(L)'
;MATPFKLDHDELARVALELRNAMIKFSESVSGSYEQEVADSELDHLQPLLMLCIAKELEEPFPLLRYVNPRVFGDVLSFPEITRPYYELVHAMYGGMSDEEFWDSEYYKECRLPRKMREGR
;
A
#
# COMPACT_ATOMS: atom_id res chain seq x y z
N MET A 1 6.62 14.47 20.51
CA MET A 1 5.56 13.50 20.85
C MET A 1 5.04 12.97 19.53
N ALA A 2 4.74 11.67 19.44
CA ALA A 2 4.20 11.10 18.21
C ALA A 2 2.75 11.57 17.97
N THR A 3 2.37 11.83 16.72
CA THR A 3 1.00 12.13 16.32
C THR A 3 0.09 10.94 16.70
N PRO A 4 -1.01 11.16 17.43
CA PRO A 4 -1.94 10.08 17.76
C PRO A 4 -2.54 9.45 16.49
N PHE A 5 -2.70 8.13 16.50
CA PHE A 5 -3.31 7.38 15.40
C PHE A 5 -4.10 6.17 15.91
N LYS A 6 -4.96 5.63 15.06
CA LYS A 6 -5.68 4.36 15.28
C LYS A 6 -5.76 3.58 13.98
N LEU A 7 -4.92 2.57 13.83
CA LEU A 7 -4.97 1.65 12.69
C LEU A 7 -6.12 0.66 12.88
N ASP A 8 -7.04 0.63 11.92
CA ASP A 8 -8.02 -0.45 11.80
C ASP A 8 -7.36 -1.62 11.05
N HIS A 9 -6.91 -2.61 11.81
CA HIS A 9 -6.15 -3.74 11.26
C HIS A 9 -7.04 -4.71 10.46
N ASP A 10 -8.33 -4.76 10.78
CA ASP A 10 -9.28 -5.58 10.01
C ASP A 10 -9.52 -4.95 8.63
N GLU A 11 -9.70 -3.63 8.61
CA GLU A 11 -9.85 -2.89 7.37
C GLU A 11 -8.57 -2.94 6.52
N LEU A 12 -7.39 -2.71 7.13
CA LEU A 12 -6.09 -2.84 6.46
C LEU A 12 -5.91 -4.22 5.81
N ALA A 13 -6.24 -5.29 6.53
CA ALA A 13 -6.16 -6.65 6.00
C ALA A 13 -7.13 -6.86 4.83
N ARG A 14 -8.37 -6.35 4.94
CA ARG A 14 -9.38 -6.43 3.88
C ARG A 14 -8.91 -5.74 2.61
N VAL A 15 -8.55 -4.46 2.69
CA VAL A 15 -8.19 -3.66 1.50
C VAL A 15 -6.85 -4.08 0.91
N ALA A 16 -5.89 -4.55 1.72
CA ALA A 16 -4.64 -5.13 1.21
C ALA A 16 -4.88 -6.43 0.43
N LEU A 17 -5.79 -7.29 0.91
CA LEU A 17 -6.17 -8.51 0.20
C LEU A 17 -6.92 -8.18 -1.11
N GLU A 18 -7.80 -7.18 -1.10
CA GLU A 18 -8.50 -6.72 -2.30
C GLU A 18 -7.53 -6.17 -3.35
N LEU A 19 -6.59 -5.31 -2.96
CA LEU A 19 -5.56 -4.80 -3.87
C LEU A 19 -4.72 -5.94 -4.47
N ARG A 20 -4.24 -6.86 -3.62
CA ARG A 20 -3.47 -8.02 -4.06
C ARG A 20 -4.24 -8.84 -5.11
N ASN A 21 -5.49 -9.15 -4.83
CA ASN A 21 -6.32 -9.95 -5.74
C ASN A 21 -6.64 -9.19 -7.04
N ALA A 22 -6.84 -7.87 -6.97
CA ALA A 22 -7.06 -7.04 -8.16
C ALA A 22 -5.81 -7.02 -9.06
N MET A 23 -4.61 -6.89 -8.49
CA MET A 23 -3.35 -6.92 -9.25
C MET A 23 -3.10 -8.28 -9.89
N ILE A 24 -3.32 -9.40 -9.17
CA ILE A 24 -3.19 -10.75 -9.72
C ILE A 24 -4.16 -10.94 -10.90
N LYS A 25 -5.43 -10.61 -10.70
CA LYS A 25 -6.46 -10.74 -11.74
C LYS A 25 -6.15 -9.88 -12.96
N PHE A 26 -5.61 -8.68 -12.74
CA PHE A 26 -5.18 -7.80 -13.81
C PHE A 26 -4.02 -8.42 -14.60
N SER A 27 -2.96 -8.85 -13.92
CA SER A 27 -1.80 -9.54 -14.54
C SER A 27 -2.25 -10.72 -15.41
N GLU A 28 -3.16 -11.57 -14.90
CA GLU A 28 -3.75 -12.68 -15.65
C GLU A 28 -4.51 -12.21 -16.91
N SER A 29 -5.22 -11.08 -16.84
CA SER A 29 -6.01 -10.55 -17.95
C SER A 29 -5.19 -9.95 -19.09
N VAL A 30 -3.96 -9.53 -18.80
CA VAL A 30 -3.01 -8.96 -19.77
C VAL A 30 -1.84 -9.89 -20.06
N SER A 31 -2.01 -11.19 -19.85
CA SER A 31 -0.92 -12.18 -19.95
C SER A 31 -0.15 -12.13 -21.27
N GLY A 32 1.18 -12.16 -21.19
CA GLY A 32 2.12 -12.10 -22.31
C GLY A 32 2.45 -10.70 -22.82
N SER A 33 2.04 -9.66 -22.09
CA SER A 33 2.24 -8.25 -22.45
C SER A 33 3.23 -7.53 -21.52
N TYR A 34 3.63 -6.33 -21.90
CA TYR A 34 4.43 -5.44 -21.05
C TYR A 34 3.67 -5.07 -19.77
N GLU A 35 2.36 -4.90 -19.87
CA GLU A 35 1.47 -4.60 -18.74
C GLU A 35 1.49 -5.71 -17.69
N GLN A 36 1.65 -6.98 -18.11
CA GLN A 36 1.85 -8.09 -17.18
C GLN A 36 3.16 -7.94 -16.41
N GLU A 37 4.27 -7.67 -17.11
CA GLU A 37 5.59 -7.50 -16.48
C GLU A 37 5.60 -6.36 -15.46
N VAL A 38 4.93 -5.25 -15.80
CA VAL A 38 4.77 -4.10 -14.88
C VAL A 38 3.92 -4.50 -13.67
N ALA A 39 2.77 -5.15 -13.89
CA ALA A 39 1.88 -5.56 -12.80
C ALA A 39 2.54 -6.55 -11.84
N ASP A 40 3.26 -7.54 -12.36
CA ASP A 40 3.97 -8.55 -11.57
C ASP A 40 5.12 -7.91 -10.77
N SER A 41 5.91 -7.04 -11.41
CA SER A 41 6.99 -6.31 -10.74
C SER A 41 6.47 -5.42 -9.59
N GLU A 42 5.35 -4.74 -9.82
CA GLU A 42 4.73 -3.89 -8.81
C GLU A 42 4.11 -4.70 -7.66
N LEU A 43 3.48 -5.83 -7.99
CA LEU A 43 2.95 -6.73 -6.98
C LEU A 43 4.08 -7.29 -6.11
N ASP A 44 5.19 -7.74 -6.71
CA ASP A 44 6.36 -8.24 -5.99
C ASP A 44 6.97 -7.18 -5.07
N HIS A 45 7.02 -5.92 -5.52
CA HIS A 45 7.50 -4.81 -4.70
C HIS A 45 6.60 -4.54 -3.49
N LEU A 46 5.28 -4.57 -3.69
CA LEU A 46 4.28 -4.33 -2.64
C LEU A 46 4.06 -5.53 -1.72
N GLN A 47 4.33 -6.74 -2.20
CA GLN A 47 3.98 -7.99 -1.53
C GLN A 47 4.37 -8.03 -0.05
N PRO A 48 5.58 -7.60 0.37
CA PRO A 48 5.93 -7.62 1.80
C PRO A 48 5.04 -6.73 2.66
N LEU A 49 4.67 -5.54 2.15
CA LEU A 49 3.81 -4.61 2.87
C LEU A 49 2.35 -5.12 2.90
N LEU A 50 1.86 -5.67 1.80
CA LEU A 50 0.53 -6.28 1.74
C LEU A 50 0.43 -7.44 2.72
N MET A 51 1.46 -8.29 2.80
CA MET A 51 1.50 -9.40 3.74
C MET A 51 1.49 -8.94 5.20
N LEU A 52 2.18 -7.84 5.53
CA LEU A 52 2.10 -7.25 6.88
C LEU A 52 0.70 -6.77 7.22
N CYS A 53 0.03 -6.09 6.28
CA CYS A 53 -1.35 -5.64 6.48
C CYS A 53 -2.31 -6.82 6.65
N ILE A 54 -2.21 -7.83 5.79
CA ILE A 54 -3.00 -9.06 5.83
C ILE A 54 -2.78 -9.82 7.13
N ALA A 55 -1.53 -9.90 7.61
CA ALA A 55 -1.18 -10.54 8.88
C ALA A 55 -1.56 -9.68 10.10
N LYS A 56 -2.05 -8.45 9.91
CA LYS A 56 -2.39 -7.49 10.96
C LYS A 56 -1.19 -7.12 11.83
N GLU A 57 -0.06 -6.87 11.18
CA GLU A 57 1.22 -6.62 11.85
C GLU A 57 1.80 -5.23 11.55
N LEU A 58 1.07 -4.38 10.83
CA LEU A 58 1.49 -3.00 10.59
C LEU A 58 1.36 -2.19 11.90
N GLU A 59 2.47 -1.70 12.42
CA GLU A 59 2.51 -1.13 13.77
C GLU A 59 2.21 0.38 13.81
N GLU A 60 2.52 1.08 12.72
CA GLU A 60 2.49 2.54 12.62
C GLU A 60 1.93 2.98 11.25
N PRO A 61 1.32 4.17 11.14
CA PRO A 61 0.88 4.73 9.87
C PRO A 61 2.02 4.79 8.84
N PHE A 62 1.68 4.58 7.57
CA PHE A 62 2.69 4.44 6.51
C PHE A 62 2.32 5.24 5.24
N PRO A 63 3.24 6.06 4.69
CA PRO A 63 2.96 6.89 3.53
C PRO A 63 3.07 6.10 2.22
N LEU A 64 2.16 5.17 1.98
CA LEU A 64 2.17 4.28 0.81
C LEU A 64 2.31 5.03 -0.52
N LEU A 65 1.58 6.12 -0.70
CA LEU A 65 1.63 6.94 -1.91
C LEU A 65 3.04 7.49 -2.19
N ARG A 66 3.80 7.80 -1.14
CA ARG A 66 5.19 8.25 -1.24
C ARG A 66 6.16 7.09 -1.48
N TYR A 67 5.87 5.93 -0.90
CA TYR A 67 6.70 4.73 -1.02
C TYR A 67 6.73 4.16 -2.44
N VAL A 68 5.57 4.06 -3.08
CA VAL A 68 5.40 3.32 -4.34
C VAL A 68 5.79 4.14 -5.59
N ASN A 69 5.95 5.46 -5.44
CA ASN A 69 6.26 6.42 -6.52
C ASN A 69 5.20 6.43 -7.66
N PRO A 70 4.61 7.59 -7.99
CA PRO A 70 3.53 7.67 -9.00
C PRO A 70 3.93 7.31 -10.44
N ARG A 71 5.22 7.14 -10.79
CA ARG A 71 5.61 6.85 -12.18
C ARG A 71 5.41 5.40 -12.63
N VAL A 72 5.70 4.41 -11.78
CA VAL A 72 5.63 2.99 -12.19
C VAL A 72 4.27 2.39 -11.83
N PHE A 73 3.69 2.83 -10.70
CA PHE A 73 2.29 2.58 -10.37
C PHE A 73 1.32 3.37 -11.26
N GLY A 74 1.75 4.42 -11.97
CA GLY A 74 0.87 5.24 -12.82
C GLY A 74 0.23 4.45 -13.95
N ASP A 75 0.98 3.54 -14.56
CA ASP A 75 0.47 2.67 -15.64
C ASP A 75 -0.52 1.63 -15.09
N VAL A 76 -0.27 1.12 -13.88
CA VAL A 76 -1.14 0.13 -13.20
C VAL A 76 -2.39 0.78 -12.59
N LEU A 77 -2.30 2.01 -12.10
CA LEU A 77 -3.43 2.84 -11.62
C LEU A 77 -4.23 3.48 -12.76
N SER A 78 -3.88 3.22 -14.02
CA SER A 78 -4.79 3.56 -15.12
C SER A 78 -6.05 2.65 -15.11
N PHE A 79 -6.00 1.53 -14.38
CA PHE A 79 -7.08 0.56 -14.27
C PHE A 79 -7.92 0.81 -13.01
N PRO A 80 -9.24 1.09 -13.15
CA PRO A 80 -10.12 1.38 -12.03
C PRO A 80 -10.17 0.29 -10.96
N GLU A 81 -10.03 -0.98 -11.37
CA GLU A 81 -10.08 -2.16 -10.51
C GLU A 81 -8.92 -2.20 -9.50
N ILE A 82 -7.78 -1.61 -9.83
CA ILE A 82 -6.60 -1.51 -8.95
C ILE A 82 -6.61 -0.16 -8.21
N THR A 83 -7.02 0.90 -8.92
CA THR A 83 -7.00 2.27 -8.42
C THR A 83 -7.79 2.43 -7.13
N ARG A 84 -9.02 1.92 -7.11
CA ARG A 84 -9.90 2.03 -5.96
C ARG A 84 -9.31 1.34 -4.70
N PRO A 85 -9.01 0.02 -4.71
CA PRO A 85 -8.46 -0.64 -3.53
C PRO A 85 -7.09 -0.09 -3.12
N TYR A 86 -6.31 0.45 -4.07
CA TYR A 86 -5.06 1.15 -3.74
C TYR A 86 -5.30 2.40 -2.88
N TYR A 87 -6.21 3.30 -3.29
CA TYR A 87 -6.49 4.50 -2.48
C TYR A 87 -7.21 4.17 -1.17
N GLU A 88 -8.08 3.15 -1.14
CA GLU A 88 -8.65 2.65 0.10
C GLU A 88 -7.55 2.18 1.08
N LEU A 89 -6.53 1.45 0.59
CA LEU A 89 -5.37 1.05 1.39
C LEU A 89 -4.54 2.25 1.84
N VAL A 90 -4.31 3.24 0.98
CA VAL A 90 -3.59 4.48 1.33
C VAL A 90 -4.26 5.17 2.52
N HIS A 91 -5.57 5.39 2.46
CA HIS A 91 -6.29 6.06 3.55
C HIS A 91 -6.35 5.21 4.82
N ALA A 92 -6.52 3.89 4.71
CA ALA A 92 -6.49 3.00 5.86
C ALA A 92 -5.12 3.05 6.58
N MET A 93 -4.02 3.18 5.82
CA MET A 93 -2.66 3.32 6.36
C MET A 93 -2.41 4.66 7.07
N TYR A 94 -3.30 5.65 6.96
CA TYR A 94 -3.19 6.90 7.71
C TYR A 94 -3.71 6.76 9.14
N GLY A 95 -4.27 5.61 9.51
CA GLY A 95 -4.67 5.33 10.89
C GLY A 95 -5.71 6.31 11.43
N GLY A 96 -6.68 6.66 10.58
CA GLY A 96 -7.78 7.56 10.93
C GLY A 96 -7.46 9.05 10.88
N MET A 97 -6.23 9.43 10.52
CA MET A 97 -5.89 10.82 10.20
C MET A 97 -6.49 11.22 8.84
N SER A 98 -6.88 12.49 8.73
CA SER A 98 -7.09 13.13 7.43
C SER A 98 -5.77 13.26 6.66
N ASP A 99 -5.86 13.52 5.36
CA ASP A 99 -4.67 13.69 4.51
C ASP A 99 -3.76 14.82 5.02
N GLU A 100 -4.34 15.95 5.47
CA GLU A 100 -3.60 17.09 6.01
C GLU A 100 -2.87 16.75 7.32
N GLU A 101 -3.56 16.08 8.25
CA GLU A 101 -2.97 15.63 9.51
C GLU A 101 -1.84 14.63 9.26
N PHE A 102 -2.05 13.71 8.33
CA PHE A 102 -1.04 12.72 7.98
C PHE A 102 0.20 13.37 7.37
N TRP A 103 0.04 14.34 6.46
CA TRP A 103 1.17 15.04 5.84
C TRP A 103 1.98 15.89 6.84
N ASP A 104 1.33 16.41 7.88
CA ASP A 104 2.04 17.12 8.96
C ASP A 104 2.61 16.18 10.04
N SER A 105 2.25 14.89 10.04
CA SER A 105 2.77 13.92 11.01
C SER A 105 4.25 13.56 10.80
N GLU A 106 4.91 13.08 11.85
CA GLU A 106 6.26 12.50 11.71
C GLU A 106 6.28 11.23 10.84
N TYR A 107 5.18 10.48 10.77
CA TYR A 107 5.09 9.28 9.93
C TYR A 107 5.32 9.61 8.45
N TYR A 108 4.72 10.70 7.97
CA TYR A 108 4.94 11.18 6.60
C TYR A 108 6.33 11.81 6.44
N LYS A 109 6.77 12.64 7.39
CA LYS A 109 8.05 13.36 7.32
C LYS A 109 9.25 12.41 7.33
N GLU A 110 9.27 11.44 8.25
CA GLU A 110 10.35 10.47 8.39
C GLU A 110 10.27 9.35 7.35
N CYS A 111 9.06 8.98 6.91
CA CYS A 111 8.80 7.98 5.86
C CYS A 111 9.56 6.66 6.10
N ARG A 112 9.63 6.22 7.35
CA ARG A 112 10.33 4.99 7.74
C ARG A 112 9.54 3.78 7.25
N LEU A 113 10.26 2.75 6.80
CA LEU A 113 9.66 1.44 6.55
C LEU A 113 9.05 0.86 7.83
N PRO A 114 8.01 0.03 7.74
CA PRO A 114 7.48 -0.74 8.86
C PRO A 114 8.59 -1.45 9.62
N ARG A 115 8.45 -1.59 10.95
CA ARG A 115 9.54 -2.10 11.81
C ARG A 115 9.96 -3.50 11.40
N LYS A 116 8.99 -4.40 11.18
CA LYS A 116 9.25 -5.76 10.67
C LYS A 116 9.98 -5.81 9.33
N MET A 117 9.82 -4.81 8.46
CA MET A 117 10.57 -4.72 7.19
C MET A 117 12.00 -4.18 7.37
N ARG A 118 12.30 -3.53 8.51
CA ARG A 118 13.65 -3.05 8.85
C ARG A 118 14.48 -4.11 9.56
N GLU A 119 13.86 -4.92 10.40
CA GLU A 119 14.52 -5.94 11.23
C GLU A 119 14.87 -7.23 10.45
N GLY A 120 14.23 -7.46 9.30
CA GLY A 120 14.53 -8.58 8.40
C GLY A 120 15.69 -8.34 7.42
N ARG A 121 16.55 -7.35 7.64
CA ARG A 121 17.74 -7.05 6.82
C ARG A 121 19.04 -7.30 7.56
#